data_AF-A0A1I0KX34-F1
#
_entry.id   AF-A0A1I0KX34-F1
#
_cell.length_a   1.000
_cell.length_b   1.000
_cell.length_c   1.000
_cell.angle_alpha   90.00
_cell.angle_beta   90.00
_cell.angle_gamma   90.00
#
_symmetry.space_group_name_H-M   'P 1'
#
loop_
_entity.id
_entity.type
_entity.pdbx_description
1 polymer ?
#
loop_
_entity_poly.entity_id
_entity_poly.type
_entity_poly.pdbx_seq_one_letter_code
_entity_poly.pdbx_strand_id
1 'polypeptide(L)'
;MFDPSGNDPISPSMQDLLKLFGQELAAVKFPDVDRGVLEEAAARVKQKADEVAQAQAALEAARQALYEGQEALLQKGQRALAYARIFAEEDAALSAKLDTISLPRPVRKAPRVESALVQDTQAAASGEDAAPRRRGRPPKARASAPLFADGASPEAIAAAEAEPVTGTLHTA
;
A
#
# COMPACT_ATOMS: atom_id res chain seq x y z
N MET A 1 17.82 -15.24 -5.68
CA MET A 1 16.82 -14.17 -5.59
C MET A 1 16.87 -13.43 -6.91
N PHE A 2 15.95 -13.73 -7.83
CA PHE A 2 15.84 -13.05 -9.12
C PHE A 2 14.77 -11.98 -8.99
N ASP A 3 15.21 -10.74 -8.79
CA ASP A 3 14.43 -9.58 -9.19
C ASP A 3 15.34 -8.35 -9.28
N PRO A 4 15.64 -7.83 -10.48
CA PRO A 4 16.30 -6.55 -10.65
C PRO A 4 15.33 -5.56 -11.31
N SER A 5 14.27 -5.16 -10.60
CA SER A 5 13.53 -3.92 -10.88
C SER A 5 13.08 -3.71 -12.35
N GLY A 6 12.12 -4.53 -12.82
CA GLY A 6 11.42 -4.34 -14.11
C GLY A 6 11.81 -5.35 -15.19
N ASN A 7 11.82 -6.64 -14.88
CA ASN A 7 10.70 -7.61 -14.97
C ASN A 7 10.48 -8.27 -16.35
N ASP A 8 11.57 -8.56 -17.06
CA ASP A 8 11.55 -9.70 -18.00
C ASP A 8 11.96 -10.96 -17.20
N PRO A 9 11.20 -12.07 -17.23
CA PRO A 9 11.56 -13.32 -16.56
C PRO A 9 12.81 -13.99 -17.14
N ILE A 10 13.30 -13.52 -18.28
CA ILE A 10 14.52 -14.00 -18.93
C ILE A 10 15.68 -13.08 -18.54
N SER A 11 16.79 -13.67 -18.07
CA SER A 11 17.99 -12.92 -17.71
C SER A 11 18.57 -12.13 -18.90
N PRO A 12 19.19 -10.96 -18.68
CA PRO A 12 19.69 -10.12 -19.76
C PRO A 12 20.70 -10.84 -20.66
N SER A 13 21.59 -11.66 -20.09
CA SER A 13 22.56 -12.45 -20.86
C SER A 13 21.88 -13.48 -21.80
N MET A 14 20.75 -14.05 -21.39
CA MET A 14 19.97 -14.95 -22.25
C MET A 14 19.25 -14.18 -23.35
N GLN A 15 18.79 -12.96 -23.08
CA GLN A 15 18.22 -12.09 -24.12
C GLN A 15 19.27 -11.71 -25.16
N ASP A 16 20.50 -11.43 -24.76
CA ASP A 16 21.59 -11.12 -25.68
C ASP A 16 21.98 -12.34 -26.53
N LEU A 17 21.94 -13.54 -25.96
CA LEU A 17 22.08 -14.79 -26.72
C LEU A 17 20.96 -14.96 -27.76
N LEU A 18 19.71 -14.72 -27.37
CA LEU A 18 18.56 -14.77 -28.29
C LEU A 18 18.72 -13.77 -29.45
N LYS A 19 19.21 -12.55 -29.17
CA LYS A 19 19.52 -11.56 -30.21
C LYS A 19 20.62 -12.04 -31.16
N LEU A 20 21.69 -12.64 -30.63
CA LEU A 20 22.79 -13.19 -31.44
C LEU A 20 22.29 -14.29 -32.40
N PHE A 21 21.43 -15.19 -31.90
CA PHE A 21 20.75 -16.21 -32.72
C PHE A 21 19.76 -15.61 -33.72
N GLY A 22 19.21 -14.43 -33.43
CA GLY A 22 18.34 -13.68 -34.32
C GLY A 22 19.07 -12.93 -35.45
N GLN A 23 20.35 -12.62 -35.26
CA GLN A 23 21.14 -11.76 -36.16
C GLN A 23 22.28 -12.53 -36.83
N GLU A 24 23.36 -12.81 -36.10
CA GLU A 24 24.61 -13.32 -36.67
C GLU A 24 24.56 -14.83 -36.95
N LEU A 25 23.84 -15.58 -36.11
CA LEU A 25 23.71 -17.04 -36.25
C LEU A 25 22.40 -17.46 -36.93
N ALA A 26 21.67 -16.53 -37.55
CA ALA A 26 20.36 -16.81 -38.15
C ALA A 26 20.41 -17.87 -39.28
N ALA A 27 21.54 -17.97 -39.98
CA ALA A 27 21.76 -18.96 -41.05
C ALA A 27 22.21 -20.33 -40.54
N VAL A 28 22.58 -20.46 -39.26
CA VAL A 28 23.12 -21.69 -38.69
C VAL A 28 22.00 -22.50 -38.04
N LYS A 29 21.84 -23.75 -38.48
CA LYS A 29 20.87 -24.69 -37.92
C LYS A 29 21.60 -25.73 -37.09
N PHE A 30 21.48 -25.62 -35.78
CA PHE A 30 21.89 -26.67 -34.85
C PHE A 30 20.67 -27.55 -34.53
N PRO A 31 20.84 -28.88 -34.45
CA PRO A 31 19.80 -29.75 -33.92
C PRO A 31 19.41 -29.32 -32.50
N ASP A 32 18.11 -29.20 -32.23
CA ASP A 32 17.50 -28.85 -30.93
C ASP A 32 17.87 -27.47 -30.34
N VAL A 33 18.73 -26.69 -31.00
CA VAL A 33 19.21 -25.39 -30.51
C VAL A 33 19.28 -24.39 -31.67
N ASP A 34 18.17 -24.26 -32.39
CA ASP A 34 18.01 -23.23 -33.40
C ASP A 34 17.26 -22.01 -32.84
N ARG A 35 17.23 -20.94 -33.63
CA ARG A 35 16.52 -19.71 -33.28
C ARG A 35 15.06 -19.97 -32.90
N GLY A 36 14.35 -20.83 -33.63
CA GLY A 36 12.94 -21.10 -33.39
C GLY A 36 12.73 -21.80 -32.05
N VAL A 37 13.52 -22.82 -31.75
CA VAL A 37 13.45 -23.56 -30.48
C VAL A 37 13.76 -22.63 -29.30
N LEU A 38 14.76 -21.74 -29.42
CA LEU A 38 15.12 -20.81 -28.35
C LEU A 38 14.05 -19.71 -28.16
N GLU A 39 13.47 -19.17 -29.24
CA GLU A 39 12.37 -18.21 -29.17
C GLU A 39 11.10 -18.83 -28.57
N GLU A 40 10.77 -20.08 -28.92
CA GLU A 40 9.67 -20.81 -28.30
C GLU A 40 9.90 -21.07 -26.81
N ALA A 41 11.11 -21.48 -26.43
CA ALA A 41 11.46 -21.69 -25.03
C ALA A 41 11.35 -20.36 -24.24
N ALA A 42 11.82 -19.25 -24.82
CA ALA A 42 11.69 -17.92 -24.25
C ALA A 42 10.22 -17.51 -24.07
N ALA A 43 9.38 -17.74 -25.09
CA ALA A 43 7.94 -17.45 -25.02
C ALA A 43 7.24 -18.27 -23.91
N ARG A 44 7.59 -19.56 -23.76
CA ARG A 44 7.06 -20.42 -22.68
C ARG A 44 7.47 -19.92 -21.29
N VAL A 45 8.70 -19.42 -21.12
CA VAL A 45 9.14 -18.83 -19.86
C VAL A 45 8.34 -17.57 -19.54
N LYS A 46 8.10 -16.70 -20.53
CA LYS A 46 7.28 -15.50 -20.38
C LYS A 46 5.85 -15.83 -19.97
N GLN A 47 5.21 -16.76 -20.67
CA GLN A 47 3.86 -17.21 -20.33
C GLN A 47 3.78 -17.75 -18.89
N LYS A 48 4.72 -18.59 -18.47
CA LYS A 48 4.74 -19.12 -17.09
C LYS A 48 4.97 -18.02 -16.06
N ALA A 49 5.76 -17.00 -16.37
CA ALA A 49 5.95 -15.87 -15.48
C ALA A 49 4.66 -15.06 -15.31
N ASP A 50 3.91 -14.86 -16.39
CA ASP A 50 2.60 -14.20 -16.34
C ASP A 50 1.59 -15.02 -15.50
N GLU A 51 1.57 -16.35 -15.65
CA GLU A 51 0.75 -17.25 -14.84
C GLU A 51 1.10 -17.14 -13.34
N VAL A 52 2.40 -17.08 -13.01
CA VAL A 52 2.88 -16.88 -11.64
C VAL A 52 2.45 -15.51 -11.10
N ALA A 53 2.60 -14.44 -11.88
CA ALA A 53 2.20 -13.10 -11.48
C ALA A 53 0.68 -13.02 -11.20
N GLN A 54 -0.14 -13.64 -12.04
CA GLN A 54 -1.59 -13.74 -11.82
C GLN A 54 -1.92 -14.52 -10.55
N ALA A 55 -1.25 -15.66 -10.32
CA ALA A 55 -1.46 -16.46 -9.12
C ALA A 55 -1.04 -15.71 -7.83
N GLN A 56 0.04 -14.93 -7.89
CA GLN A 56 0.49 -14.08 -6.78
C GLN A 56 -0.54 -12.98 -6.47
N ALA A 57 -1.05 -12.28 -7.50
CA ALA A 57 -2.10 -11.29 -7.33
C ALA A 57 -3.37 -11.89 -6.70
N ALA A 58 -3.78 -13.09 -7.15
CA ALA A 58 -4.93 -13.79 -6.59
C ALA A 58 -4.69 -14.20 -5.12
N LEU A 59 -3.48 -14.64 -4.78
CA LEU A 59 -3.09 -14.98 -3.41
C LEU A 59 -3.11 -13.75 -2.50
N GLU A 60 -2.61 -12.61 -2.95
CA GLU A 60 -2.64 -11.36 -2.20
C GLU A 60 -4.08 -10.89 -1.96
N ALA A 61 -4.93 -10.95 -2.99
CA ALA A 61 -6.35 -10.66 -2.85
C ALA A 61 -7.05 -11.60 -1.84
N ALA A 62 -6.75 -12.90 -1.89
CA ALA A 62 -7.29 -13.88 -0.96
C ALA A 62 -6.83 -13.62 0.49
N ARG A 63 -5.56 -13.22 0.70
CA ARG A 63 -5.05 -12.85 2.02
C ARG A 63 -5.75 -11.61 2.57
N GLN A 64 -5.98 -10.61 1.73
CA GLN A 64 -6.70 -9.40 2.11
C GLN A 64 -8.15 -9.72 2.50
N ALA A 65 -8.86 -10.51 1.68
CA ALA A 65 -10.22 -10.94 1.97
C ALA A 65 -10.31 -11.78 3.27
N LEU A 66 -9.32 -12.64 3.53
CA LEU A 66 -9.22 -13.40 4.77
C LEU A 66 -9.07 -12.47 5.99
N TYR A 67 -8.18 -11.47 5.89
CA TYR A 67 -7.97 -10.50 6.96
C TYR A 67 -9.25 -9.70 7.25
N GLU A 68 -9.93 -9.21 6.21
CA GLU A 68 -11.22 -8.51 6.33
C GLU A 68 -12.30 -9.40 6.96
N GLY A 69 -12.36 -10.67 6.56
CA GLY A 69 -13.28 -11.66 7.13
C GLY A 69 -13.02 -11.92 8.62
N GLN A 70 -11.75 -12.01 9.02
CA GLN A 70 -11.35 -12.18 10.41
C GLN A 70 -11.72 -10.96 11.26
N GLU A 71 -11.47 -9.75 10.77
CA GLU A 71 -11.87 -8.51 11.44
C GLU A 71 -13.39 -8.41 11.60
N ALA A 72 -14.15 -8.71 10.53
CA ALA A 72 -15.61 -8.71 10.58
C ALA A 72 -16.15 -9.76 11.58
N LEU A 73 -15.54 -10.94 11.63
CA LEU A 73 -15.89 -11.98 12.59
C LEU A 73 -15.58 -11.55 14.03
N LEU A 74 -14.43 -10.92 14.26
CA LEU A 74 -14.03 -10.41 15.57
C LEU A 74 -15.04 -9.37 16.09
N GLN A 75 -15.42 -8.42 15.26
CA GLN A 75 -16.40 -7.38 15.61
C GLN A 75 -17.76 -8.00 15.97
N LYS A 76 -18.24 -8.97 15.18
CA LYS A 76 -19.47 -9.70 15.47
C LYS A 76 -19.37 -10.51 16.75
N GLY A 77 -18.24 -11.19 16.97
CA GLY A 77 -17.97 -11.97 18.17
C GLY A 77 -17.99 -11.11 19.44
N GLN A 78 -17.42 -9.91 19.40
CA GLN A 78 -17.47 -8.98 20.53
C GLN A 78 -18.87 -8.49 20.84
N ARG A 79 -19.66 -8.16 19.81
CA ARG A 79 -21.07 -7.79 19.97
C ARG A 79 -21.89 -8.95 20.53
N ALA A 80 -21.68 -10.15 20.01
CA ALA A 80 -22.34 -11.36 20.49
C ALA A 80 -22.01 -11.64 21.96
N LEU A 81 -20.74 -11.50 22.35
CA LEU A 81 -20.31 -11.68 23.74
C LEU A 81 -20.93 -10.61 24.66
N ALA A 82 -21.03 -9.36 24.21
CA ALA A 82 -21.72 -8.32 24.96
C ALA A 82 -23.22 -8.63 25.16
N TYR A 83 -23.92 -9.09 24.12
CA TYR A 83 -25.32 -9.51 24.24
C TYR A 83 -25.49 -10.74 25.13
N ALA A 84 -24.59 -11.72 25.03
CA ALA A 84 -24.60 -12.89 25.89
C ALA A 84 -24.41 -12.51 27.36
N ARG A 85 -23.56 -11.52 27.66
CA ARG A 85 -23.38 -11.00 29.03
C ARG A 85 -24.65 -10.37 29.59
N ILE A 86 -25.38 -9.58 28.80
CA ILE A 86 -26.67 -8.99 29.21
C ILE A 86 -27.71 -10.09 29.47
N PHE A 87 -27.76 -11.10 28.59
CA PHE A 87 -28.66 -12.23 28.76
C PHE A 87 -28.33 -13.07 30.01
N ALA A 88 -27.06 -13.21 30.36
CA ALA A 88 -26.59 -13.98 31.50
C ALA A 88 -26.63 -13.21 32.84
N GLU A 89 -27.19 -11.99 32.88
CA GLU A 89 -27.26 -11.18 34.11
C GLU A 89 -28.01 -11.89 35.24
N GLU A 90 -29.03 -12.69 34.89
CA GLU A 90 -29.84 -13.46 35.84
C GLU A 90 -29.29 -14.88 36.12
N ASP A 91 -28.27 -15.33 35.37
CA ASP A 91 -27.65 -16.66 35.50
C ASP A 91 -26.15 -16.56 35.80
N ALA A 92 -25.82 -16.66 37.09
CA ALA A 92 -24.45 -16.62 37.60
C ALA A 92 -23.54 -17.74 37.08
N ALA A 93 -24.09 -18.91 36.71
CA ALA A 93 -23.30 -20.01 36.15
C ALA A 93 -22.97 -19.76 34.67
N LEU A 94 -23.86 -19.08 33.94
CA LEU A 94 -23.64 -18.70 32.54
C LEU A 94 -22.68 -17.52 32.41
N SER A 95 -22.77 -16.53 33.29
CA SER A 95 -21.84 -15.38 33.29
C SER A 95 -20.39 -15.81 33.56
N ALA A 96 -20.17 -16.69 34.55
CA ALA A 96 -18.85 -17.25 34.84
C ALA A 96 -18.22 -17.96 33.63
N LYS A 97 -19.02 -18.64 32.80
CA LYS A 97 -18.55 -19.27 31.56
C LYS A 97 -18.18 -18.22 30.50
N LEU A 98 -18.98 -17.17 30.34
CA LEU A 98 -18.69 -16.10 29.37
C LEU A 98 -17.43 -15.31 29.73
N ASP A 99 -17.11 -15.15 31.00
CA ASP A 99 -15.90 -14.43 31.44
C ASP A 99 -14.60 -15.19 31.15
N THR A 100 -14.66 -16.52 31.00
CA THR A 100 -13.51 -17.30 30.52
C THR A 100 -13.21 -17.06 29.03
N ILE A 101 -14.19 -16.55 28.26
CA ILE A 101 -14.03 -16.28 26.83
C ILE A 101 -13.46 -14.88 26.67
N SER A 102 -12.15 -14.79 26.41
CA SER A 102 -11.48 -13.53 26.10
C SER A 102 -11.18 -13.44 24.59
N LEU A 103 -11.87 -12.53 23.90
CA LEU A 103 -11.58 -12.19 22.51
C LEU A 103 -10.50 -11.10 22.45
N PRO A 104 -9.57 -11.15 21.48
CA PRO A 104 -8.57 -10.09 21.33
C PRO A 104 -9.26 -8.75 21.09
N ARG A 105 -8.80 -7.72 21.80
CA ARG A 105 -9.36 -6.36 21.68
C ARG A 105 -9.01 -5.81 20.30
N PRO A 106 -9.94 -5.18 19.58
CA PRO A 106 -9.61 -4.56 18.31
C PRO A 106 -8.60 -3.45 18.61
N VAL A 107 -7.41 -3.54 18.02
CA VAL A 107 -6.44 -2.46 18.08
C VAL A 107 -6.96 -1.37 17.17
N ARG A 108 -7.85 -0.53 17.71
CA ARG A 108 -8.19 0.74 17.08
C ARG A 108 -6.88 1.52 17.01
N LYS A 109 -6.26 1.58 15.83
CA LYS A 109 -5.25 2.59 15.52
C LYS A 109 -5.95 3.95 15.56
N ALA A 110 -6.15 4.47 16.77
CA ALA A 110 -6.51 5.86 16.96
C ALA A 110 -5.33 6.72 16.45
N PRO A 111 -5.58 7.81 15.71
CA PRO A 111 -4.53 8.77 15.41
C PRO A 111 -4.04 9.32 16.75
N ARG A 112 -2.80 8.99 17.10
CA ARG A 112 -2.09 9.53 18.25
C ARG A 112 -1.91 11.03 18.01
N VAL A 113 -2.86 11.83 18.49
CA VAL A 113 -2.60 13.23 18.81
C VAL A 113 -1.56 13.21 19.92
N GLU A 114 -0.42 13.86 19.67
CA GLU A 114 0.62 14.11 20.64
C GLU A 114 0.03 14.70 21.94
N SER A 115 0.13 13.94 23.02
CA SER A 115 0.34 14.50 24.34
C SER A 115 1.48 13.72 24.95
N ALA A 116 2.65 14.35 24.87
CA ALA A 116 3.74 14.11 25.79
C ALA A 116 3.23 14.38 27.21
N LEU A 117 3.58 13.49 28.15
CA LEU A 117 4.30 13.81 29.40
C LEU A 117 4.41 12.53 30.28
N VAL A 118 5.61 11.96 30.23
CA VAL A 118 6.43 11.37 31.32
C VAL A 118 5.79 10.47 32.40
N GLN A 119 6.29 9.23 32.51
CA GLN A 119 7.25 8.92 33.59
C GLN A 119 8.06 7.64 33.35
N ASP A 120 9.35 7.79 33.60
CA ASP A 120 10.44 6.83 33.52
C ASP A 120 10.33 5.65 34.50
N THR A 121 10.76 4.47 34.03
CA THR A 121 11.64 3.58 34.81
C THR A 121 12.59 2.89 33.84
N GLN A 122 13.73 3.54 33.57
CA GLN A 122 14.88 2.89 32.93
C GLN A 122 15.76 2.25 33.99
N ALA A 123 16.02 0.95 33.82
CA ALA A 123 17.13 0.25 34.40
C ALA A 123 18.23 0.09 33.33
N ALA A 124 19.47 0.29 33.80
CA ALA A 124 20.75 -0.20 33.23
C ALA A 124 21.25 0.41 31.91
N ALA A 125 22.33 1.24 32.00
CA ALA A 125 23.70 0.83 31.68
C ALA A 125 24.59 2.03 31.29
N SER A 126 25.58 2.26 32.15
CA SER A 126 26.87 2.94 32.04
C SER A 126 27.41 3.37 30.66
N GLY A 127 28.03 4.57 30.63
CA GLY A 127 29.06 4.92 29.65
C GLY A 127 29.15 6.43 29.36
N GLU A 128 29.89 7.17 30.20
CA GLU A 128 30.36 8.52 29.93
C GLU A 128 31.31 8.54 28.72
N ASP A 129 31.09 9.40 27.71
CA ASP A 129 32.16 10.26 27.18
C ASP A 129 31.62 11.47 26.36
N ALA A 130 32.23 12.63 26.65
CA ALA A 130 32.43 13.86 25.87
C ALA A 130 31.28 14.67 25.19
N ALA A 131 31.06 15.87 25.75
CA ALA A 131 30.38 17.06 25.20
C ALA A 131 31.16 17.75 24.03
N PRO A 132 30.86 18.99 23.52
CA PRO A 132 29.74 19.92 23.75
C PRO A 132 29.14 20.57 22.47
N ARG A 133 27.97 21.19 22.65
CA ARG A 133 27.21 21.98 21.66
C ARG A 133 27.99 23.20 21.15
N ARG A 134 28.23 23.28 19.84
CA ARG A 134 28.67 24.51 19.16
C ARG A 134 27.50 25.23 18.49
N ARG A 135 27.12 26.35 19.12
CA ARG A 135 26.41 27.48 18.52
C ARG A 135 27.17 27.95 17.28
N GLY A 136 26.48 28.17 16.16
CA GLY A 136 27.16 28.71 14.98
C GLY A 136 26.43 28.73 13.65
N ARG A 137 25.09 28.58 13.57
CA ARG A 137 24.37 28.98 12.35
C ARG A 137 22.91 29.38 12.63
N PRO A 138 22.49 30.61 12.26
CA PRO A 138 21.14 31.12 12.49
C PRO A 138 20.08 30.33 11.69
N PRO A 139 18.83 30.22 12.20
CA PRO A 139 17.76 29.45 11.58
C PRO A 139 17.34 30.03 10.23
N LYS A 140 17.12 29.13 9.26
CA LYS A 140 16.57 29.45 7.93
C LYS A 140 15.18 30.08 8.11
N ALA A 141 15.03 31.31 7.64
CA ALA A 141 13.83 32.11 7.72
C ALA A 141 12.59 31.38 7.16
N ARG A 142 11.50 31.38 7.94
CA ARG A 142 10.14 31.27 7.42
C ARG A 142 9.89 32.52 6.56
N ALA A 143 9.65 32.34 5.27
CA ALA A 143 9.02 33.37 4.47
C ALA A 143 7.56 33.47 4.91
N SER A 144 7.27 34.40 5.80
CA SER A 144 5.92 34.93 6.01
C SER A 144 5.55 35.72 4.75
N ALA A 145 4.76 35.11 3.86
CA ALA A 145 4.11 35.86 2.79
C ALA A 145 3.15 36.89 3.42
N PRO A 146 3.22 38.17 3.04
CA PRO A 146 2.26 39.16 3.50
C PRO A 146 0.88 38.82 2.95
N LEU A 147 -0.07 38.65 3.88
CA LEU A 147 -1.49 38.85 3.66
C LEU A 147 -1.69 40.24 3.00
N PHE A 148 -2.37 40.26 1.85
CA PHE A 148 -2.83 41.44 1.10
C PHE A 148 -1.77 42.17 0.25
N ALA A 149 -1.53 41.64 -0.96
CA ALA A 149 -1.11 42.44 -2.10
C ALA A 149 -2.06 42.18 -3.28
N ASP A 150 -2.67 43.26 -3.75
CA ASP A 150 -3.47 43.42 -4.96
C ASP A 150 -4.79 42.63 -5.13
N GLY A 151 -5.90 43.31 -4.80
CA GLY A 151 -6.85 43.70 -5.84
C GLY A 151 -7.65 42.62 -6.57
N ALA A 152 -7.92 41.45 -5.99
CA ALA A 152 -8.93 40.53 -6.53
C ALA A 152 -10.32 40.91 -5.99
N SER A 153 -11.00 41.81 -6.71
CA SER A 153 -12.43 42.06 -6.54
C SER A 153 -13.24 40.77 -6.75
N PRO A 154 -14.36 40.56 -6.02
CA PRO A 154 -15.19 39.35 -6.13
C PRO A 154 -15.99 39.24 -7.45
N GLU A 155 -15.64 40.03 -8.46
CA GLU A 155 -16.37 40.10 -9.73
C GLU A 155 -15.83 39.12 -10.78
N ALA A 156 -14.62 38.58 -10.58
CA ALA A 156 -14.00 37.64 -11.52
C ALA A 156 -14.43 36.17 -11.32
N ILE A 157 -15.13 35.83 -10.24
CA ILE A 157 -15.64 34.46 -9.99
C ILE A 157 -17.05 34.28 -10.60
N ALA A 158 -17.78 35.37 -10.89
CA ALA A 158 -19.13 35.30 -11.47
C ALA A 158 -19.16 35.26 -13.02
N ALA A 159 -18.03 35.49 -13.69
CA ALA A 159 -17.96 35.58 -15.16
C ALA A 159 -17.55 34.28 -15.87
N ALA A 160 -17.45 33.15 -15.14
CA ALA A 160 -17.09 31.85 -15.70
C ALA A 160 -18.27 30.83 -15.77
N GLU A 161 -19.50 31.25 -15.42
CA GLU A 161 -20.74 30.48 -15.63
C GLU A 161 -21.70 31.25 -16.54
N ALA A 162 -21.36 31.40 -17.83
CA ALA A 162 -22.31 31.82 -18.86
C ALA A 162 -21.82 31.43 -20.27
N GLU A 163 -21.68 30.13 -20.52
CA GLU A 163 -21.64 29.62 -21.90
C GLU A 163 -23.02 29.86 -22.56
N PRO A 164 -23.08 30.48 -23.76
CA PRO A 164 -24.32 30.87 -24.40
C PRO A 164 -25.04 29.68 -25.05
N VAL A 165 -26.24 29.37 -24.55
CA VAL A 165 -27.20 28.49 -25.21
C VAL A 165 -27.81 29.24 -26.39
N THR A 166 -27.20 29.12 -27.57
CA THR A 166 -27.84 29.44 -28.86
C THR A 166 -28.13 28.16 -29.61
N GLY A 167 -29.41 27.82 -29.74
CA GLY A 167 -29.86 26.64 -30.48
C GLY A 167 -31.37 26.50 -30.54
N THR A 168 -32.07 27.60 -30.83
CA THR A 168 -33.50 27.60 -31.18
C THR A 168 -33.71 26.82 -32.48
N LEU A 169 -34.42 25.70 -32.44
CA LEU A 169 -35.09 25.14 -33.61
C LEU A 169 -36.56 24.86 -33.25
N HIS A 170 -37.42 25.78 -33.66
CA HIS A 170 -38.85 25.60 -33.85
C HIS A 170 -39.15 26.01 -35.29
N THR A 171 -39.75 25.09 -36.06
CA THR A 171 -40.68 25.30 -37.19
C THR A 171 -41.03 23.85 -37.61
N ALA A 172 -42.19 23.32 -37.23
CA ALA A 172 -43.51 23.46 -37.87
C ALA A 172 -43.55 22.77 -39.25
#